data_AF-A0AAX1U1J6-F1
#
_entry.id   AF-A0AAX1U1J6-F1
#
_cell.length_a   1.000
_cell.length_b   1.000
_cell.length_c   1.000
_cell.angle_alpha   90.00
_cell.angle_beta   90.00
_cell.angle_gamma   90.00
#
_symmetry.space_group_name_H-M   'P 1'
#
loop_
_entity.id
_entity.type
_entity.pdbx_description
1 polymer ?
#
loop_
_entity_poly.entity_id
_entity_poly.type
_entity_poly.pdbx_seq_one_letter_code
_entity_poly.pdbx_strand_id
1 'polypeptide(L)'
;MRKVKKNILEMNDGEIFEKAEYEHNKIMANINDPSTDDKPRELIVKIKYVPNRAQKKVDIIPFVSSKLGKIVPIGKTMSITQMILQDTGEKVDVLQEITGEADGQINIMGDITEPEVVLYGMDADRVLAKLNDK
;
A
#
# COMPACT_ATOMS: atom_id res chain seq x y z
N MET A 1 -5.16 4.81 54.98
CA MET A 1 -4.78 4.60 53.55
C MET A 1 -5.18 3.21 53.12
N ARG A 2 -6.00 3.10 52.06
CA ARG A 2 -6.32 1.81 51.43
C ARG A 2 -5.21 1.45 50.45
N LYS A 3 -4.62 0.26 50.60
CA LYS A 3 -3.62 -0.28 49.67
C LYS A 3 -4.35 -1.23 48.71
N VAL A 4 -4.07 -1.11 47.41
CA VAL A 4 -4.68 -1.94 46.37
C VAL A 4 -3.57 -2.47 45.47
N LYS A 5 -3.66 -3.75 45.10
CA LYS A 5 -2.79 -4.37 44.09
C LYS A 5 -3.39 -4.08 42.71
N LYS A 6 -2.59 -3.53 41.79
CA LYS A 6 -2.95 -3.34 40.38
C LYS A 6 -2.14 -4.25 39.47
N ASN A 7 -2.65 -4.49 38.26
CA ASN A 7 -1.90 -5.18 37.21
C ASN A 7 -0.85 -4.23 36.59
N ILE A 8 0.25 -4.79 36.06
CA ILE A 8 1.27 -4.01 35.35
C ILE A 8 0.71 -3.27 34.13
N LEU A 9 -0.36 -3.78 33.50
CA LEU A 9 -1.01 -3.14 32.35
C LEU A 9 -1.86 -1.92 32.74
N GLU A 10 -2.29 -1.87 34.01
CA GLU A 10 -3.05 -0.74 34.58
C GLU A 10 -2.12 0.36 35.13
N MET A 11 -0.81 0.21 34.91
CA MET A 11 0.17 1.20 35.33
C MET A 11 0.00 2.49 34.53
N ASN A 12 0.29 3.63 35.17
CA ASN A 12 0.10 4.96 34.60
C ASN A 12 -1.35 5.17 34.10
N ASP A 13 -2.31 4.84 34.97
CA ASP A 13 -3.74 4.94 34.71
C ASP A 13 -4.25 4.21 33.46
N GLY A 14 -3.55 3.14 33.05
CA GLY A 14 -3.95 2.30 31.93
C GLY A 14 -3.35 2.71 30.58
N GLU A 15 -2.38 3.62 30.55
CA GLU A 15 -1.75 4.07 29.30
C GLU A 15 -1.17 2.92 28.46
N ILE A 16 -0.64 1.87 29.09
CA ILE A 16 -0.13 0.69 28.38
C ILE A 16 -1.26 -0.02 27.64
N PHE A 17 -2.42 -0.15 28.28
CA PHE A 17 -3.61 -0.76 27.70
C PHE A 17 -4.11 0.06 26.49
N GLU A 18 -4.24 1.38 26.66
CA GLU A 18 -4.70 2.27 25.57
C GLU A 18 -3.77 2.23 24.35
N LYS A 19 -2.46 2.24 24.57
CA LYS A 19 -1.49 2.14 23.46
C LYS A 19 -1.50 0.76 22.81
N ALA A 20 -1.72 -0.31 23.58
CA ALA A 20 -1.85 -1.65 23.02
C ALA A 20 -3.09 -1.79 22.14
N GLU A 21 -4.24 -1.24 22.57
CA GLU A 21 -5.46 -1.16 21.77
C GLU A 21 -5.24 -0.36 20.47
N TYR A 22 -4.56 0.78 20.54
CA TYR A 22 -4.23 1.56 19.36
C TYR A 22 -3.36 0.79 18.35
N GLU A 23 -2.29 0.13 18.80
CA GLU A 23 -1.43 -0.68 17.92
C GLU A 23 -2.14 -1.95 17.42
N HIS A 24 -3.07 -2.52 18.20
CA HIS A 24 -3.93 -3.62 17.76
C HIS A 24 -4.81 -3.19 16.58
N ASN A 25 -5.45 -2.02 16.67
CA ASN A 25 -6.29 -1.50 15.59
C ASN A 25 -5.51 -1.29 14.28
N LYS A 26 -4.24 -0.86 14.35
CA LYS A 26 -3.36 -0.78 13.18
C LYS A 26 -3.10 -2.14 12.54
N ILE A 27 -2.86 -3.16 13.37
CA ILE A 27 -2.66 -4.53 12.88
C ILE A 27 -3.92 -5.03 12.18
N MET A 28 -5.10 -4.81 12.76
CA MET A 28 -6.37 -5.21 12.15
C MET A 28 -6.59 -4.51 10.81
N ALA A 29 -6.36 -3.20 10.73
CA ALA A 29 -6.45 -2.46 9.48
C ALA A 29 -5.48 -2.99 8.42
N ASN A 30 -4.23 -3.30 8.81
CA ASN A 30 -3.22 -3.86 7.92
C ASN A 30 -3.49 -5.31 7.50
N ILE A 31 -4.25 -6.10 8.26
CA ILE A 31 -4.67 -7.46 7.84
C ILE A 31 -5.83 -7.39 6.84
N ASN A 32 -6.74 -6.44 7.04
CA ASN A 32 -7.91 -6.28 6.18
C ASN A 32 -7.60 -5.60 4.84
N ASP A 33 -6.39 -5.07 4.66
CA ASP A 33 -5.94 -4.46 3.40
C ASP A 33 -5.53 -5.57 2.39
N PRO A 34 -6.25 -5.72 1.25
CA PRO A 34 -5.96 -6.74 0.25
C PRO A 34 -4.59 -6.61 -0.41
N SER A 35 -3.97 -5.43 -0.31
CA SER A 35 -2.66 -5.16 -0.89
C SER A 35 -1.51 -5.59 0.02
N THR A 36 -1.77 -6.21 1.18
CA THR A 36 -0.74 -6.58 2.14
C THR A 36 -0.39 -8.07 2.06
N ASP A 37 0.84 -8.43 2.45
CA ASP A 37 1.32 -9.81 2.39
C ASP A 37 0.72 -10.72 3.48
N ASP A 38 0.82 -12.04 3.29
CA ASP A 38 0.29 -13.05 4.23
C ASP A 38 1.21 -13.30 5.45
N LYS A 39 2.15 -12.40 5.73
CA LYS A 39 3.12 -12.60 6.82
C LYS A 39 2.54 -12.27 8.19
N PRO A 40 3.10 -12.82 9.28
CA PRO A 40 2.68 -12.49 10.63
C PRO A 40 2.86 -11.00 10.97
N ARG A 41 1.92 -10.47 11.76
CA ARG A 41 2.03 -9.17 12.43
C ARG A 41 2.32 -9.39 13.90
N GLU A 42 3.07 -8.48 14.52
CA GLU A 42 3.46 -8.60 15.93
C GLU A 42 3.03 -7.36 16.69
N LEU A 43 2.44 -7.53 17.87
CA LEU A 43 2.26 -6.46 18.85
C LEU A 43 3.32 -6.66 19.95
N ILE A 44 4.15 -5.64 20.17
CA ILE A 44 5.29 -5.70 21.07
C ILE A 44 5.07 -4.73 22.22
N VAL A 45 5.03 -5.25 23.44
CA VAL A 45 5.03 -4.48 24.69
C VAL A 45 6.36 -4.69 25.40
N LYS A 46 7.17 -3.64 25.48
CA LYS A 46 8.47 -3.64 26.15
C LYS A 46 8.43 -2.69 27.33
N ILE A 47 8.79 -3.18 28.52
CA ILE A 47 8.81 -2.35 29.74
C ILE A 47 10.25 -2.30 30.26
N LYS A 48 10.81 -1.09 30.37
CA LYS A 48 12.14 -0.84 30.91
C LYS A 48 12.02 -0.40 32.37
N TYR A 49 12.80 -1.02 33.24
CA TYR A 49 12.91 -0.66 34.65
C TYR A 49 14.28 -0.01 34.89
N VAL A 50 14.30 1.20 35.43
CA VAL A 50 15.53 1.94 35.76
C VAL A 50 15.57 2.16 37.27
N PRO A 51 16.33 1.34 38.02
CA PRO A 51 16.39 1.47 39.47
C PRO A 51 17.28 2.65 39.89
N ASN A 52 16.79 3.47 40.82
CA ASN A 52 17.57 4.48 41.54
C ASN A 52 17.69 4.06 43.01
N ARG A 53 18.75 3.29 43.31
CA ARG A 53 18.97 2.70 44.63
C ARG A 53 19.20 3.74 45.73
N ALA A 54 19.84 4.87 45.40
CA ALA A 54 20.10 5.94 46.36
C ALA A 54 18.80 6.55 46.89
N GLN A 55 17.80 6.73 46.02
CA GLN A 55 16.50 7.28 46.40
C GLN A 55 15.45 6.20 46.73
N LYS A 56 15.80 4.91 46.66
CA LYS A 56 14.86 3.78 46.78
C LYS A 56 13.66 3.89 45.82
N LYS A 57 13.91 4.33 44.58
CA LYS A 57 12.91 4.49 43.51
C LYS A 57 13.22 3.58 42.34
N VAL A 58 12.21 3.31 41.51
CA VAL A 58 12.37 2.64 40.21
C VAL A 58 11.50 3.37 39.20
N ASP A 59 12.11 3.82 38.11
CA ASP A 59 11.36 4.38 36.98
C ASP A 59 10.96 3.25 36.04
N ILE A 60 9.68 3.26 35.62
CA ILE A 60 9.13 2.24 34.73
C ILE A 60 8.71 2.94 33.45
N ILE A 61 9.29 2.52 32.32
CA ILE A 61 9.15 3.16 31.02
C ILE A 61 8.60 2.14 30.03
N PRO A 62 7.29 2.17 29.71
CA PRO A 62 6.69 1.29 28.74
C PRO A 62 6.89 1.79 27.30
N PHE A 63 7.05 0.84 26.38
CA PHE A 63 7.10 1.04 24.94
C PHE A 63 6.13 0.04 24.31
N VAL A 64 5.20 0.52 23.49
CA VAL A 64 4.23 -0.32 22.78
C VAL A 64 4.34 0.01 21.30
N SER A 65 4.46 -1.02 20.46
CA SER A 65 4.64 -0.87 19.01
C SER A 65 4.11 -2.09 18.27
N SER A 66 3.69 -1.92 17.02
CA SER A 66 3.36 -3.02 16.12
C SER A 66 4.39 -3.19 14.98
N LYS A 67 4.50 -4.42 14.49
CA LYS A 67 5.18 -4.77 13.24
C LYS A 67 4.13 -5.20 12.23
N LEU A 68 4.00 -4.43 11.16
CA LEU A 68 2.99 -4.61 10.13
C LEU A 68 3.52 -5.47 8.97
N GLY A 69 2.59 -6.08 8.23
CA GLY A 69 2.88 -6.73 6.95
C GLY A 69 3.29 -5.71 5.90
N LYS A 70 4.04 -6.16 4.89
CA LYS A 70 4.46 -5.28 3.80
C LYS A 70 3.32 -5.14 2.81
N ILE A 71 3.19 -3.94 2.24
CA ILE A 71 2.35 -3.74 1.06
C ILE A 71 3.03 -4.46 -0.11
N VAL A 72 2.31 -5.39 -0.72
CA VAL A 72 2.66 -6.05 -1.97
C VAL A 72 2.66 -5.00 -3.07
N PRO A 73 3.80 -4.74 -3.74
CA PRO A 73 3.85 -3.78 -4.83
C PRO A 73 2.93 -4.23 -5.97
N ILE A 74 2.03 -3.35 -6.39
CA ILE A 74 1.22 -3.58 -7.59
C ILE A 74 2.08 -3.17 -8.79
N GLY A 75 2.58 -4.17 -9.52
CA GLY A 75 3.28 -3.98 -10.79
C GLY A 75 2.34 -4.24 -11.96
N LYS A 76 2.44 -3.43 -13.02
CA LYS A 76 1.77 -3.69 -14.29
C LYS A 76 2.82 -3.78 -15.38
N THR A 77 2.83 -4.90 -16.11
CA THR A 77 3.68 -5.05 -17.29
C THR A 77 3.03 -4.30 -18.45
N MET A 78 3.79 -3.40 -19.06
CA MET A 78 3.37 -2.64 -20.24
C MET A 78 4.25 -3.03 -21.42
N SER A 79 3.70 -2.91 -22.63
CA SER A 79 4.45 -3.15 -23.87
C SER A 79 5.10 -1.85 -24.33
N ILE A 80 6.36 -1.91 -24.75
CA ILE A 80 6.98 -0.81 -25.51
C ILE A 80 6.60 -1.02 -26.98
N THR A 81 5.90 -0.06 -27.57
CA THR A 81 5.48 -0.10 -28.97
C THR A 81 6.09 1.07 -29.73
N GLN A 82 6.68 0.80 -30.89
CA GLN A 82 7.14 1.82 -31.82
C GLN A 82 5.99 2.30 -32.69
N MET A 83 5.70 3.60 -32.66
CA MET A 83 4.72 4.24 -33.51
C MET A 83 5.39 5.26 -34.43
N ILE A 84 4.86 5.41 -35.64
CA ILE A 84 5.36 6.36 -36.63
C ILE A 84 4.44 7.59 -36.60
N LEU A 85 5.02 8.76 -36.34
CA LEU A 85 4.33 10.03 -36.50
C LEU A 85 4.12 10.29 -38.00
N GLN A 86 2.86 10.37 -38.43
CA GLN A 86 2.51 10.38 -39.86
C GLN A 86 3.00 11.63 -40.61
N ASP A 87 3.25 12.72 -39.89
CA ASP A 87 3.68 14.02 -40.42
C ASP A 87 5.21 14.11 -40.62
N THR A 88 5.99 13.61 -39.67
CA THR A 88 7.45 13.69 -39.68
C THR A 88 8.12 12.39 -40.16
N GLY A 89 7.40 11.28 -40.14
CA GLY A 89 7.96 9.94 -40.33
C GLY A 89 8.84 9.48 -39.16
N GLU A 90 8.86 10.25 -38.07
CA GLU A 90 9.64 9.96 -36.87
C GLU A 90 9.08 8.74 -36.15
N LYS A 91 9.97 7.85 -35.70
CA LYS A 91 9.62 6.71 -34.85
C LYS A 91 9.73 7.13 -33.40
N VAL A 92 8.63 7.03 -32.66
CA VAL A 92 8.57 7.30 -31.23
C VAL A 92 8.25 6.02 -30.48
N ASP A 93 8.92 5.82 -29.36
CA ASP A 93 8.63 4.72 -28.43
C ASP A 93 7.54 5.20 -27.46
N VAL A 94 6.41 4.50 -27.42
CA VAL A 94 5.33 4.74 -26.45
C VAL A 94 5.09 3.48 -25.63
N LEU A 95 4.72 3.68 -24.36
CA LEU A 95 4.26 2.58 -23.52
C LEU A 95 2.78 2.35 -23.80
N GLN A 96 2.43 1.13 -24.18
CA GLN A 96 1.07 0.72 -24.46
C GLN A 96 0.58 -0.24 -23.39
N GLU A 97 -0.58 0.08 -22.82
CA GLU A 97 -1.34 -0.87 -22.01
C GLU A 97 -2.23 -1.72 -22.94
N ILE A 98 -2.09 -3.04 -22.86
CA ILE A 98 -2.96 -3.96 -23.59
C ILE A 98 -4.26 -4.09 -22.78
N THR A 99 -5.32 -3.46 -23.27
CA THR A 99 -6.70 -3.81 -22.86
C THR A 99 -7.04 -5.12 -23.56
N GLY A 100 -7.65 -6.07 -22.86
CA GLY A 100 -7.70 -7.49 -23.26
C GLY A 100 -8.54 -7.83 -24.50
N GLU A 101 -8.87 -6.85 -25.32
CA GLU A 101 -9.75 -6.97 -26.49
C GLU A 101 -8.90 -6.92 -27.76
N ALA A 102 -9.06 -7.93 -28.63
CA ALA A 102 -8.41 -7.93 -29.93
C ALA A 102 -9.23 -7.11 -30.93
N ASP A 103 -8.54 -6.46 -31.89
CA ASP A 103 -9.21 -5.75 -32.98
C ASP A 103 -10.15 -6.68 -33.77
N GLY A 104 -11.40 -6.27 -33.93
CA GLY A 104 -12.45 -7.06 -34.58
C GLY A 104 -13.03 -8.20 -33.73
N GLN A 105 -12.76 -8.25 -32.41
CA GLN A 105 -13.36 -9.23 -31.52
C GLN A 105 -14.88 -9.03 -31.42
N ILE A 106 -15.65 -10.09 -31.69
CA ILE A 106 -17.11 -10.09 -31.58
C ILE A 106 -17.50 -10.57 -30.19
N ASN A 107 -18.29 -9.77 -29.48
CA ASN A 107 -18.77 -10.13 -28.14
C ASN A 107 -19.91 -11.18 -28.22
N ILE A 108 -20.36 -11.68 -27.06
CA ILE A 108 -21.45 -12.69 -26.99
C ILE A 108 -22.80 -12.21 -27.52
N MET A 109 -22.96 -10.90 -27.75
CA MET A 109 -24.16 -10.27 -28.30
C MET A 109 -24.06 -10.01 -29.80
N GLY A 110 -22.90 -10.30 -30.42
CA GLY A 110 -22.67 -10.10 -31.84
C GLY A 110 -22.14 -8.71 -32.21
N ASP A 111 -21.85 -7.86 -31.23
CA ASP A 111 -21.25 -6.54 -31.49
C ASP A 111 -19.74 -6.67 -31.67
N ILE A 112 -19.19 -5.85 -32.58
CA ILE A 112 -17.74 -5.70 -32.76
C ILE A 112 -17.25 -4.76 -31.67
N THR A 113 -16.32 -5.22 -30.84
CA THR A 113 -15.63 -4.36 -29.89
C THR A 113 -14.40 -3.74 -30.53
N GLU A 114 -14.28 -2.41 -30.46
CA GLU A 114 -13.07 -1.70 -30.85
C GLU A 114 -12.07 -1.70 -29.68
N PRO A 115 -10.81 -2.11 -29.90
CA PRO A 115 -9.83 -2.21 -28.82
C PRO A 115 -9.41 -0.82 -28.34
N GLU A 116 -9.50 -0.58 -27.03
CA GLU A 116 -9.01 0.66 -26.43
C GLU A 116 -7.49 0.61 -26.26
N VAL A 117 -6.76 1.47 -26.97
CA VAL A 117 -5.31 1.58 -26.85
C VAL A 117 -4.95 2.71 -25.89
N VAL A 118 -4.47 2.37 -24.69
CA VAL A 118 -4.01 3.38 -23.72
C VAL A 118 -2.50 3.57 -23.85
N LEU A 119 -2.10 4.79 -24.21
CA LEU A 119 -0.71 5.17 -24.42
C LEU A 119 -0.18 6.04 -23.27
N TYR A 120 1.06 5.79 -22.89
CA TYR A 120 1.79 6.54 -21.87
C TYR A 120 3.19 6.89 -22.39
N GLY A 121 3.71 8.05 -22.00
CA GLY A 121 5.04 8.53 -22.40
C GLY A 121 5.00 9.95 -22.99
N MET A 122 6.17 10.57 -23.14
CA MET A 122 6.28 11.97 -23.58
C MET A 122 5.66 12.24 -24.95
N ASP A 123 5.65 11.25 -25.84
CA ASP A 123 5.10 11.37 -27.19
C ASP A 123 3.65 10.84 -27.32
N ALA A 124 3.03 10.36 -26.23
CA ALA A 124 1.67 9.82 -26.27
C ALA A 124 0.64 10.86 -26.78
N ASP A 125 0.75 12.11 -26.32
CA ASP A 125 -0.14 13.19 -26.75
C ASP A 125 0.05 13.54 -28.24
N ARG A 126 1.29 13.49 -28.75
CA ARG A 126 1.61 13.72 -30.17
C ARG A 126 0.99 12.64 -31.05
N VAL A 127 1.02 11.39 -30.57
CA VAL A 127 0.38 10.26 -31.25
C VAL A 127 -1.15 10.39 -31.21
N LEU A 128 -1.75 10.66 -30.04
CA LEU A 128 -3.21 10.74 -29.86
C LEU A 128 -3.84 11.89 -30.65
N ALA A 129 -3.23 13.08 -30.62
CA ALA A 129 -3.72 14.25 -31.35
C ALA A 129 -3.83 14.02 -32.86
N LYS A 130 -3.12 13.02 -33.40
CA LYS A 130 -3.11 12.69 -34.84
C LYS A 130 -3.96 11.48 -35.19
N LEU A 131 -4.22 10.58 -34.24
CA LEU A 131 -5.19 9.49 -34.42
C LEU A 131 -6.63 10.02 -34.48
N ASN A 132 -6.93 11.08 -33.72
CA ASN A 132 -8.27 11.68 -33.63
C ASN A 132 -8.58 12.71 -34.73
N ASP A 133 -7.62 13.05 -35.60
CA ASP A 133 -7.77 13.96 -36.74
C ASP A 133 -8.31 13.26 -38.02
N LYS A 134 -8.76 12.00 -37.90
CA LYS A 134 -9.36 11.20 -39.00
C LYS A 134 -10.87 11.11 -38.90
#